data_AF-A0A521NT56-F1
#
_entry.id   AF-A0A521NT56-F1
#
_cell.length_a   1.000
_cell.length_b   1.000
_cell.length_c   1.000
_cell.angle_alpha   90.00
_cell.angle_beta   90.00
_cell.angle_gamma   90.00
#
_symmetry.space_group_name_H-M   'P 1'
#
loop_
_entity.id
_entity.type
_entity.pdbx_description
1 polymer ?
#
loop_
_entity_poly.entity_id
_entity_poly.type
_entity_poly.pdbx_seq_one_letter_code
_entity_poly.pdbx_strand_id
1 'polypeptide(L)'
;MKTSNILAAAALSLIAVAGAHAETYEGVHSVTSGYSRADVAPQAAAAAREGNIYADGATANLAPVVAGNTDRAVVRGEAVAAAHAPGQNLRRESFPGSVIPAQARTLTRQAGL
;
A
#
# COMPACT_ATOMS: atom_id res chain seq x y z
N MET A 1 -72.66 -18.20 28.46
CA MET A 1 -71.42 -17.74 29.13
C MET A 1 -71.80 -16.70 30.18
N LYS A 2 -71.18 -16.71 31.37
CA LYS A 2 -71.50 -15.76 32.45
C LYS A 2 -70.86 -14.39 32.17
N THR A 3 -71.54 -13.30 32.46
CA THR A 3 -71.08 -11.90 32.25
C THR A 3 -69.71 -11.62 32.87
N SER A 4 -69.40 -12.28 34.00
CA SER A 4 -68.09 -12.20 34.67
C SER A 4 -66.91 -12.63 33.79
N ASN A 5 -67.09 -13.62 32.91
CA ASN A 5 -66.02 -14.08 32.03
C ASN A 5 -65.74 -13.08 30.90
N ILE A 6 -66.76 -12.34 30.47
CA ILE A 6 -66.63 -11.28 29.46
C ILE A 6 -65.91 -10.08 30.09
N LEU A 7 -66.27 -9.71 31.32
CA LEU A 7 -65.60 -8.64 32.07
C LEU A 7 -64.13 -8.96 32.35
N ALA A 8 -63.81 -10.20 32.74
CA ALA A 8 -62.43 -10.63 32.97
C ALA A 8 -61.60 -10.60 31.68
N ALA A 9 -62.16 -11.09 30.57
CA ALA A 9 -61.51 -11.03 29.27
C ALA A 9 -61.31 -9.58 28.79
N ALA A 10 -62.31 -8.71 28.97
CA ALA A 10 -62.19 -7.29 28.62
C ALA A 10 -61.13 -6.58 29.46
N ALA A 11 -61.09 -6.82 30.77
CA ALA A 11 -60.06 -6.25 31.66
C ALA A 11 -58.65 -6.72 31.27
N LEU A 12 -58.49 -8.02 30.98
CA LEU A 12 -57.21 -8.57 30.54
C LEU A 12 -56.77 -7.98 29.18
N SER A 13 -57.70 -7.82 28.24
CA SER A 13 -57.44 -7.19 26.94
C SER A 13 -57.06 -5.72 27.06
N LEU A 14 -57.68 -4.97 27.98
CA LEU A 14 -57.34 -3.56 28.23
C LEU A 14 -55.95 -3.40 28.85
N ILE A 15 -55.54 -4.33 29.72
CA ILE A 15 -54.19 -4.34 30.30
C ILE A 15 -53.13 -4.71 29.25
N ALA A 16 -53.43 -5.65 28.35
CA ALA A 16 -52.51 -6.08 27.30
C ALA A 16 -52.17 -4.97 26.30
N VAL A 17 -53.07 -4.01 26.06
CA VAL A 17 -52.83 -2.86 25.17
C VAL A 17 -51.91 -1.80 25.79
N ALA A 18 -51.81 -1.74 27.12
CA ALA A 18 -50.98 -0.74 27.81
C ALA A 18 -49.47 -1.06 27.77
N GLY A 19 -49.07 -2.27 27.33
CA GLY A 19 -47.66 -2.69 27.28
C GLY A 19 -46.98 -2.52 25.91
N ALA A 20 -47.74 -2.23 24.85
CA ALA A 20 -47.21 -2.07 23.50
C ALA A 20 -46.68 -0.64 23.30
N HIS A 21 -45.57 -0.30 23.97
CA HIS A 21 -44.84 0.93 23.71
C HIS A 21 -43.81 0.70 22.62
N ALA A 22 -43.99 1.30 21.44
CA ALA A 22 -42.92 1.44 20.48
C ALA A 22 -41.90 2.46 21.01
N GLU A 23 -40.61 2.20 20.81
CA GLU A 23 -39.57 3.19 21.09
C GLU A 23 -39.91 4.49 20.34
N THR A 24 -39.98 5.60 21.06
CA THR A 24 -40.26 6.89 20.45
C THR A 24 -39.02 7.32 19.68
N TYR A 25 -39.15 7.41 18.35
CA TYR A 25 -38.07 7.93 17.53
C TYR A 25 -37.92 9.44 17.76
N GLU A 26 -36.87 9.84 18.47
CA GLU A 26 -36.53 11.24 18.80
C GLU A 26 -35.95 12.04 17.61
N GLY A 27 -36.00 11.50 16.40
CA GLY A 27 -35.40 12.11 15.22
C GLY A 27 -33.88 11.92 15.14
N VAL A 28 -33.26 12.55 14.13
CA VAL A 28 -31.80 12.60 14.02
C VAL A 28 -31.29 13.67 14.99
N HIS A 29 -30.55 13.24 16.01
CA HIS A 29 -29.89 14.17 16.92
C HIS A 29 -28.87 15.02 16.15
N SER A 30 -28.91 16.33 16.42
CA SER A 30 -27.91 17.24 15.85
C SER A 30 -26.52 16.89 16.36
N VAL A 31 -25.56 16.79 15.45
CA VAL A 31 -24.14 16.66 15.82
C VAL A 31 -23.71 18.03 16.33
N THR A 32 -23.56 18.14 17.64
CA THR A 32 -22.98 19.32 18.28
C THR A 32 -21.47 19.13 18.34
N SER A 33 -20.70 20.06 17.79
CA SER A 33 -19.24 20.04 17.95
C SER A 33 -18.90 20.46 19.36
N GLY A 34 -18.04 19.69 20.04
CA GLY A 34 -17.57 20.01 21.39
C GLY A 34 -16.70 21.28 21.48
N TYR A 35 -16.31 21.85 20.34
CA TYR A 35 -15.47 23.06 20.24
C TYR A 35 -16.08 24.07 19.26
N SER A 36 -15.88 25.36 19.53
CA SER A 36 -16.28 26.43 18.61
C SER A 36 -15.19 26.68 17.56
N ARG A 37 -15.55 27.33 16.45
CA ARG A 37 -14.56 27.74 15.43
C ARG A 37 -13.54 28.75 15.94
N ALA A 38 -13.92 29.56 16.93
CA ALA A 38 -12.99 30.51 17.54
C ALA A 38 -11.89 29.78 18.34
N ASP A 39 -12.24 28.66 18.97
CA ASP A 39 -11.30 27.87 19.77
C ASP A 39 -10.34 27.05 18.88
N VAL A 40 -10.82 26.51 17.76
CA VAL A 40 -10.00 25.69 16.85
C VAL A 40 -9.08 26.49 15.94
N ALA A 41 -9.38 27.78 15.68
CA ALA A 41 -8.57 28.63 14.82
C ALA A 41 -7.11 28.81 15.31
N PRO A 42 -6.83 29.18 16.58
CA PRO A 42 -5.46 29.28 17.07
C PRO A 42 -4.74 27.92 17.12
N GLN A 43 -5.45 26.83 17.41
CA GLN A 43 -4.90 25.48 17.46
C GLN A 43 -4.44 25.01 16.07
N ALA A 44 -5.26 25.25 15.05
CA ALA A 44 -4.91 24.96 13.66
C ALA A 44 -3.70 25.77 13.19
N ALA A 45 -3.61 27.05 13.57
CA ALA A 45 -2.47 27.89 13.25
C ALA A 45 -1.17 27.42 13.94
N ALA A 46 -1.27 26.91 15.17
CA ALA A 46 -0.13 26.32 15.88
C ALA A 46 0.33 25.01 15.21
N ALA A 47 -0.60 24.10 14.92
CA ALA A 47 -0.30 22.84 14.25
C ALA A 47 0.33 23.04 12.86
N ALA A 48 -0.15 24.01 12.08
CA ALA A 48 0.43 24.36 10.78
C ALA A 48 1.88 24.88 10.88
N ARG A 49 2.26 25.48 12.03
CA ARG A 49 3.62 25.97 12.28
C ARG A 49 4.56 24.92 12.86
N GLU A 50 4.04 23.80 13.34
CA GLU A 50 4.81 22.72 13.99
C GLU A 50 5.72 21.97 13.00
N GLY A 51 5.57 22.23 11.70
CA GLY A 51 6.38 21.60 10.66
C GLY A 51 5.91 20.19 10.31
N ASN A 52 6.70 19.46 9.53
CA ASN A 52 6.33 18.11 9.12
C ASN A 52 6.61 17.11 10.25
N ILE A 53 5.57 16.72 10.97
CA ILE A 53 5.61 15.71 12.05
C ILE A 53 6.09 14.33 11.60
N TYR A 54 6.14 14.08 10.28
CA TYR A 54 6.61 12.82 9.69
C TYR A 54 8.00 12.94 9.04
N ALA A 55 8.70 14.06 9.22
CA ALA A 55 10.02 14.27 8.61
C ALA A 55 11.01 13.15 8.94
N ASP A 56 11.03 12.70 10.20
CA ASP A 56 11.93 11.64 10.67
C ASP A 56 11.56 10.25 10.10
N GLY A 57 10.27 10.04 9.78
CA GLY A 57 9.76 8.81 9.18
C GLY A 57 10.10 8.66 7.70
N ALA A 58 10.33 9.78 6.99
CA ALA A 58 10.61 9.77 5.56
C ALA A 58 11.90 9.01 5.21
N THR A 59 12.86 8.95 6.14
CA THR A 59 14.12 8.21 5.98
C THR A 59 14.17 6.92 6.78
N ALA A 60 13.21 6.67 7.67
CA ALA A 60 13.26 5.58 8.66
C ALA A 60 13.27 4.17 8.06
N ASN A 61 12.83 4.00 6.81
CA ASN A 61 12.76 2.70 6.13
C ASN A 61 13.53 2.65 4.79
N LEU A 62 14.40 3.61 4.52
CA LEU A 62 15.27 3.51 3.36
C LEU A 62 16.30 2.42 3.66
N ALA A 63 16.24 1.32 2.91
CA ALA A 63 17.31 0.33 2.91
C ALA A 63 18.64 1.05 2.71
N PRO A 64 19.72 0.69 3.43
CA PRO A 64 21.01 1.31 3.24
C PRO A 64 21.35 1.31 1.76
N VAL A 65 21.81 2.45 1.23
CA VAL A 65 22.35 2.49 -0.13
C VAL A 65 23.41 1.41 -0.21
N VAL A 66 23.16 0.37 -1.01
CA VAL A 66 24.15 -0.67 -1.30
C VAL A 66 25.21 0.01 -2.17
N ALA A 67 26.21 0.61 -1.51
CA ALA A 67 27.38 1.13 -2.18
C ALA A 67 28.14 -0.08 -2.74
N GLY A 68 28.03 -0.31 -4.05
CA GLY A 68 28.84 -1.32 -4.71
C GLY A 68 30.32 -1.04 -4.47
N ASN A 69 31.10 -2.08 -4.19
CA ASN A 69 32.53 -1.97 -3.87
C ASN A 69 33.41 -1.50 -5.06
N THR A 70 32.81 -1.34 -6.24
CA THR A 70 33.52 -1.01 -7.49
C THR A 70 32.95 0.25 -8.10
N ASP A 71 33.84 1.14 -8.58
CA ASP A 71 33.45 2.33 -9.32
C ASP A 71 32.67 1.95 -10.59
N ARG A 72 31.56 2.66 -10.86
CA ARG A 72 30.75 2.48 -12.06
C ARG A 72 31.57 2.62 -13.34
N ALA A 73 32.58 3.49 -13.38
CA ALA A 73 33.46 3.66 -14.52
C ALA A 73 34.28 2.40 -14.80
N VAL A 74 34.74 1.73 -13.73
CA VAL A 74 35.46 0.44 -13.84
C VAL A 74 34.53 -0.64 -14.38
N VAL A 75 33.33 -0.78 -13.81
CA VAL A 75 32.31 -1.73 -14.28
C VAL A 75 31.97 -1.50 -15.76
N ARG A 76 31.85 -0.24 -16.18
CA ARG A 76 31.63 0.11 -17.59
C ARG A 76 32.80 -0.30 -18.47
N GLY A 77 34.04 -0.06 -18.05
CA GLY A 77 35.24 -0.45 -18.77
C GLY A 77 35.32 -1.98 -18.98
N GLU A 78 35.06 -2.74 -17.91
CA GLU A 78 35.02 -4.21 -17.95
C GLU A 78 33.93 -4.72 -18.89
N ALA A 79 32.73 -4.14 -18.84
CA ALA A 79 31.62 -4.52 -19.70
C ALA A 79 31.93 -4.27 -21.19
N VAL A 80 32.56 -3.14 -21.52
CA VAL A 80 32.99 -2.84 -22.90
C VAL A 80 34.06 -3.81 -23.37
N ALA A 81 35.07 -4.09 -22.53
CA ALA A 81 36.11 -5.06 -22.85
C ALA A 81 35.53 -6.47 -23.08
N ALA A 82 34.60 -6.90 -22.24
CA ALA A 82 33.91 -8.18 -22.38
C ALA A 82 33.05 -8.23 -23.66
N ALA A 83 32.36 -7.15 -24.01
CA ALA A 83 31.58 -7.06 -25.25
C ALA A 83 32.45 -7.14 -26.51
N HIS A 84 33.70 -6.69 -26.42
CA HIS A 84 34.68 -6.75 -27.52
C HIS A 84 35.49 -8.04 -27.54
N ALA A 85 35.32 -8.93 -26.55
CA ALA A 85 36.07 -10.16 -26.45
C ALA A 85 35.77 -11.10 -27.63
N PRO A 86 36.80 -11.75 -28.20
CA PRO A 86 36.61 -12.76 -29.24
C PRO A 86 35.65 -13.86 -28.80
N GLY A 87 34.72 -14.20 -29.69
CA GLY A 87 33.77 -15.29 -29.46
C GLY A 87 32.70 -15.03 -28.39
N GLN A 88 32.51 -13.80 -27.91
CA GLN A 88 31.45 -13.44 -26.95
C GLN A 88 30.03 -13.84 -27.43
N ASN A 89 29.82 -13.84 -28.74
CA ASN A 89 28.57 -14.21 -29.39
C ASN A 89 28.47 -15.69 -29.78
N LEU A 90 29.47 -16.53 -29.46
CA LEU A 90 29.47 -17.94 -29.81
C LEU A 90 28.61 -18.73 -28.82
N ARG A 91 27.58 -19.37 -29.37
CA ARG A 91 26.76 -20.35 -28.66
C ARG A 91 27.37 -21.73 -28.87
N ARG A 92 27.40 -22.58 -27.84
CA ARG A 92 28.03 -23.90 -27.94
C ARG A 92 27.21 -24.81 -28.85
N GLU A 93 25.90 -24.61 -28.79
CA GLU A 93 24.84 -25.34 -29.46
C GLU A 93 24.88 -25.16 -30.98
N SER A 94 25.52 -24.10 -31.49
CA SER A 94 25.68 -23.88 -32.93
C SER A 94 26.80 -24.72 -33.55
N PHE A 95 27.57 -25.46 -32.75
CA PHE A 95 28.69 -26.29 -33.22
C PHE A 95 28.40 -27.79 -33.10
N PRO A 96 28.90 -28.62 -34.03
CA PRO A 96 28.79 -30.07 -33.93
C PRO A 96 29.34 -30.58 -32.59
N GLY A 97 28.57 -31.44 -31.92
CA GLY A 97 28.94 -31.99 -30.61
C GLY A 97 28.93 -30.97 -29.47
N SER A 98 28.36 -29.77 -29.66
CA SER A 98 28.32 -28.69 -28.66
C SER A 98 29.70 -28.20 -28.20
N VAL A 99 30.73 -28.32 -29.05
CA VAL A 99 32.11 -27.92 -28.76
C VAL A 99 32.50 -26.72 -29.62
N ILE A 100 32.87 -25.60 -28.98
CA ILE A 100 33.41 -24.43 -29.69
C ILE A 100 34.88 -24.70 -30.08
N PRO A 101 35.21 -24.74 -31.39
CA PRO A 101 36.58 -24.96 -31.85
C PRO A 101 37.52 -23.85 -31.38
N ALA A 102 38.79 -24.18 -31.12
CA ALA A 102 39.78 -23.21 -30.64
C ALA A 102 39.96 -22.02 -31.61
N GLN A 103 39.84 -22.29 -32.91
CA GLN A 103 39.94 -21.30 -33.98
C GLN A 103 38.78 -20.29 -33.98
N ALA A 104 37.60 -20.67 -33.49
CA ALA A 104 36.46 -19.76 -33.41
C ALA A 104 36.62 -18.73 -32.27
N ARG A 105 37.40 -19.08 -31.24
CA ARG A 105 37.65 -18.23 -30.06
C ARG A 105 38.63 -17.09 -30.31
N THR A 106 39.25 -17.02 -31.48
CA THR A 106 40.18 -15.96 -31.86
C THR A 106 39.58 -15.01 -32.91
N LEU A 107 38.40 -15.33 -33.44
CA LEU A 107 37.69 -14.47 -34.38
C LEU A 107 37.14 -13.26 -33.63
N THR A 108 37.87 -12.15 -33.71
CA THR A 108 37.37 -10.85 -33.31
C THR A 108 36.50 -10.35 -34.46
N ARG A 109 35.25 -9.94 -34.18
CA ARG A 109 34.41 -9.31 -35.19
C ARG A 109 35.14 -8.02 -35.64
N GLN A 110 35.78 -8.00 -36.82
CA GLN A 110 36.03 -6.73 -37.48
C GLN A 110 34.65 -6.14 -37.76
N ALA A 111 34.27 -5.13 -36.98
CA ALA A 111 33.08 -4.34 -37.27
C ALA A 111 33.32 -3.70 -38.64
N GLY A 112 32.68 -4.28 -39.66
CA GLY A 112 32.74 -3.78 -41.02
C GLY A 112 32.07 -2.41 -41.15
N LEU A 113 32.67 -1.61 -42.03
CA LEU A 113 32.18 -0.37 -42.63
C LEU A 113 30.74 -0.49 -43.14
#